data_AF-A0AAU2G4F3-F1
#
_entry.id   AF-A0AAU2G4F3-F1
#
_cell.length_a   1.000
_cell.length_b   1.000
_cell.length_c   1.000
_cell.angle_alpha   90.00
_cell.angle_beta   90.00
_cell.angle_gamma   90.00
#
_symmetry.space_group_name_H-M   'P 1'
#
loop_
_entity.id
_entity.type
_entity.pdbx_description
1 polymer ?
#
loop_
_entity_poly.entity_id
_entity_poly.type
_entity_poly.pdbx_seq_one_letter_code
_entity_poly.pdbx_strand_id
1 'polypeptide(L)'
;MPACPRTACPICDRPTALTPTSRTGYGALAGHKREKKSLTLCPGSMVQLAYATATAWQEQLPEDSGPPAANGDVPSEELLIF
;
A
#
# COMPACT_ATOMS: atom_id res chain seq x y z
N MET A 1 16.26 10.53 0.85
CA MET A 1 15.36 9.40 0.53
C MET A 1 15.14 9.37 -0.98
N PRO A 2 15.34 8.23 -1.65
CA PRO A 2 15.05 8.11 -3.08
C PRO A 2 13.58 8.44 -3.35
N ALA A 3 13.31 9.13 -4.46
CA ALA A 3 11.94 9.46 -4.85
C ALA A 3 11.15 8.16 -5.11
N CYS A 4 9.94 8.06 -4.56
CA CYS A 4 9.10 6.90 -4.78
C CYS A 4 8.73 6.78 -6.28
N PRO A 5 8.86 5.58 -6.88
CA PRO A 5 8.47 5.35 -8.26
C PRO A 5 6.98 5.68 -8.47
N ARG A 6 6.61 6.07 -9.69
CA ARG A 6 5.22 6.40 -10.03
C ARG A 6 4.73 5.48 -11.14
N THR A 7 3.47 5.08 -11.05
CA THR A 7 2.78 4.32 -12.10
C THR A 7 1.37 4.85 -12.31
N ALA A 8 0.74 4.53 -13.44
CA ALA A 8 -0.65 4.86 -13.70
C ALA A 8 -1.56 4.00 -12.81
N CYS A 9 -2.53 4.63 -12.14
CA CYS A 9 -3.57 3.90 -11.41
C CYS A 9 -4.48 3.14 -12.40
N PRO A 10 -4.73 1.84 -12.23
CA PRO A 10 -5.53 1.06 -13.19
C PRO A 10 -7.02 1.42 -13.20
N ILE A 11 -7.48 2.24 -12.25
CA ILE A 11 -8.89 2.66 -12.13
C ILE A 11 -9.14 4.05 -12.71
N CYS A 12 -8.16 4.96 -12.66
CA CYS A 12 -8.36 6.34 -13.11
C CYS A 12 -7.19 6.91 -13.91
N ASP A 13 -6.24 6.07 -14.33
CA ASP A 13 -5.06 6.33 -15.17
C ASP A 13 -4.08 7.41 -14.69
N ARG A 14 -4.32 8.01 -13.52
CA ARG A 14 -3.49 9.09 -13.01
C ARG A 14 -2.17 8.58 -12.43
N PRO A 15 -1.06 9.30 -12.69
CA PRO A 15 0.27 8.92 -12.19
C PRO A 15 0.31 9.07 -10.68
N THR A 16 0.56 7.97 -9.98
CA THR A 16 0.48 7.87 -8.53
C THR A 16 1.76 7.22 -8.00
N ALA A 17 2.26 7.72 -6.88
CA ALA A 17 3.44 7.14 -6.24
C ALA A 17 3.12 5.74 -5.70
N LEU A 18 4.04 4.81 -5.92
CA LEU A 18 4.02 3.50 -5.30
C LEU A 18 4.74 3.58 -3.96
N THR A 19 4.09 3.03 -2.95
CA THR A 19 4.69 2.75 -1.65
C THR A 19 5.23 1.34 -1.64
N PRO A 20 6.33 1.09 -0.93
CA PRO A 20 6.94 -0.22 -0.94
C PRO A 20 6.08 -1.19 -0.14
N THR A 21 6.16 -2.46 -0.51
CA THR A 21 5.51 -3.55 0.21
C THR A 21 6.59 -4.55 0.61
N SER A 22 6.27 -5.45 1.53
CA SER A 22 7.14 -6.59 1.88
C SER A 22 7.37 -7.56 0.72
N ARG A 23 6.58 -7.46 -0.36
CA ARG A 23 6.71 -8.32 -1.54
C ARG A 23 7.65 -7.67 -2.56
N THR A 24 8.82 -8.27 -2.74
CA THR A 24 9.82 -7.83 -3.72
C THR A 24 9.24 -7.81 -5.14
N GLY A 25 9.52 -6.74 -5.88
CA GLY A 25 9.00 -6.48 -7.22
C GLY A 25 7.57 -5.90 -7.25
N TYR A 26 6.96 -5.57 -6.10
CA TYR A 26 5.59 -5.01 -6.02
C TYR A 26 5.51 -3.74 -5.18
N GLY A 27 4.74 -2.75 -5.68
CA GLY A 27 4.40 -1.54 -4.93
C GLY A 27 2.89 -1.39 -4.75
N ALA A 28 2.46 -0.64 -3.74
CA ALA A 28 1.06 -0.34 -3.47
C ALA A 28 0.72 1.14 -3.73
N LEU A 29 -0.46 1.42 -4.29
CA LEU A 29 -1.01 2.77 -4.48
C LEU A 29 -1.62 3.33 -3.17
N ALA A 30 -0.82 3.42 -2.11
CA ALA A 30 -1.28 3.86 -0.80
C ALA A 30 -1.67 5.35 -0.81
N GLY A 31 -2.80 5.69 -0.17
CA GLY A 31 -3.26 7.08 -0.04
C GLY A 31 -3.66 7.74 -1.37
N HIS A 32 -3.90 6.97 -2.43
CA HIS A 32 -4.30 7.51 -3.72
C HIS A 32 -5.70 8.13 -3.65
N LYS A 33 -5.77 9.45 -3.78
CA LYS A 33 -7.03 10.22 -3.71
C LYS A 33 -7.67 10.41 -5.08
N ARG A 34 -9.00 10.44 -5.13
CA ARG A 34 -9.74 10.73 -6.38
C ARG A 34 -9.50 12.14 -6.90
N GLU A 35 -9.17 13.10 -6.04
CA GLU A 35 -8.75 14.45 -6.43
C GLU A 35 -7.78 15.00 -5.38
N LYS A 36 -6.98 16.01 -5.74
CA LYS A 36 -5.96 16.58 -4.83
C LYS A 36 -6.55 17.05 -3.49
N LYS A 37 -7.78 17.57 -3.51
CA LYS A 37 -8.50 18.10 -2.34
C LYS A 37 -9.58 17.17 -1.79
N SER A 38 -9.71 15.95 -2.33
CA SER A 38 -10.71 14.99 -1.85
C SER A 38 -10.23 14.25 -0.61
N LEU A 39 -11.15 13.95 0.31
CA LEU A 39 -10.93 12.99 1.40
C LEU A 39 -11.24 11.55 0.96
N THR A 40 -11.87 11.38 -0.21
CA THR A 40 -12.23 10.08 -0.76
C THR A 40 -11.03 9.48 -1.48
N LEU A 41 -10.64 8.29 -1.05
CA LEU A 41 -9.65 7.49 -1.77
C LEU A 41 -10.23 7.02 -3.10
N CYS A 42 -9.36 6.90 -4.10
CA CYS A 42 -9.68 6.23 -5.35
C CYS A 42 -9.92 4.74 -5.05
N PRO A 43 -10.85 4.05 -5.75
CA PRO A 43 -11.03 2.62 -5.61
C PRO A 43 -9.76 1.81 -5.90
N GLY A 44 -8.85 2.36 -6.71
CA GLY A 44 -7.54 1.77 -6.98
C GLY A 44 -6.51 1.99 -5.86
N SER A 45 -6.87 2.66 -4.76
CA SER A 45 -5.97 2.80 -3.62
C SER A 45 -5.70 1.42 -3.00
N MET A 46 -4.49 1.22 -2.49
CA MET A 46 -4.00 -0.05 -1.94
C MET A 46 -3.85 -1.19 -2.95
N VAL A 47 -4.19 -0.99 -4.23
CA VAL A 47 -3.89 -1.98 -5.29
C VAL A 47 -2.38 -2.18 -5.37
N GLN A 48 -1.97 -3.45 -5.34
CA GLN A 48 -0.59 -3.87 -5.56
C GLN A 48 -0.34 -4.05 -7.05
N LEU A 49 0.73 -3.45 -7.54
CA LEU A 49 1.14 -3.51 -8.93
C LEU A 49 2.55 -4.05 -9.02
N ALA A 50 2.78 -4.91 -10.01
CA ALA A 50 4.11 -5.36 -10.37
C ALA A 50 4.92 -4.16 -10.84
N TYR A 51 6.09 -3.98 -10.26
CA TYR A 51 6.99 -2.90 -10.58
C TYR A 51 8.43 -3.43 -10.55
N ALA A 52 8.80 -4.10 -11.64
CA ALA A 52 10.09 -4.78 -11.79
C ALA A 52 11.30 -3.82 -11.72
N THR A 53 11.11 -2.54 -12.04
CA THR A 53 12.16 -1.53 -11.99
C THR A 53 12.42 -0.97 -10.58
N ALA A 54 11.62 -1.33 -9.55
CA ALA A 54 11.82 -0.87 -8.17
C ALA A 54 12.48 -1.89 -7.25
N THR A 55 12.93 -3.04 -7.74
CA THR A 55 13.71 -3.97 -6.88
C THR A 55 14.86 -3.20 -6.21
N ALA A 56 15.64 -2.42 -6.98
CA ALA A 56 16.72 -1.59 -6.45
C ALA A 56 16.29 -0.53 -5.42
N TRP A 57 15.03 -0.09 -5.43
CA TRP A 57 14.49 0.84 -4.44
C TRP A 57 14.01 0.11 -3.18
N GLN A 58 13.43 -1.08 -3.32
CA GLN A 58 13.01 -1.90 -2.19
C GLN A 58 14.21 -2.43 -1.40
N GLU A 59 15.31 -2.79 -2.08
CA GLU A 59 16.58 -3.21 -1.46
C GLU A 59 17.21 -2.11 -0.59
N GLN A 60 16.83 -0.84 -0.77
CA GLN A 60 17.30 0.28 0.06
C GLN A 60 16.43 0.50 1.31
N LEU A 61 15.35 -0.25 1.45
CA LEU A 61 14.52 -0.16 2.65
C LEU A 61 15.18 -0.97 3.76
N PRO A 62 15.17 -0.45 5.00
CA PRO A 62 15.55 -1.27 6.14
C PRO A 62 14.67 -2.53 6.15
N GLU A 63 15.27 -3.68 6.39
CA GLU A 63 14.54 -4.94 6.58
C GLU A 63 13.60 -4.76 7.77
N ASP A 64 12.31 -4.52 7.48
CA ASP A 64 11.28 -4.47 8.50
C ASP A 64 11.12 -5.87 9.06
N SER A 65 11.79 -6.12 10.17
CA SER A 65 11.71 -7.35 10.95
C SER A 65 10.31 -7.44 11.58
N GLY A 66 9.32 -7.87 10.81
CA GLY A 66 7.97 -8.08 11.30
C GLY A 66 7.12 -8.91 10.34
N PRO A 67 6.52 -10.03 10.78
CA PRO A 67 5.53 -10.72 9.95
C PRO A 67 4.36 -9.78 9.66
N PRO A 68 3.69 -9.90 8.49
CA PRO A 68 2.49 -9.12 8.23
C PRO A 68 1.52 -9.37 9.36
N ALA A 69 1.01 -8.31 9.99
CA ALA A 69 -0.11 -8.40 10.91
C ALA A 69 -1.21 -9.19 10.18
N ALA A 70 -1.33 -10.47 10.53
CA ALA A 70 -2.39 -11.32 10.08
C ALA A 70 -3.66 -10.64 10.59
N ASN A 71 -4.49 -10.17 9.66
CA ASN A 71 -5.89 -9.95 9.96
C ASN A 71 -6.46 -11.31 10.36
N GLY A 72 -6.51 -11.58 11.66
CA GLY A 72 -6.89 -12.89 12.19
C GLY A 72 -6.64 -12.98 13.68
N ASP A 73 -7.35 -12.17 14.47
CA ASP A 73 -8.03 -12.61 15.70
C ASP A 73 -8.85 -11.42 16.24
N VAL A 74 -10.18 -11.43 16.01
CA VAL A 74 -11.08 -10.71 16.91
C VAL A 74 -11.48 -11.75 17.96
N PRO A 75 -10.98 -11.68 19.20
CA PRO A 75 -11.55 -12.50 20.25
C PRO A 75 -13.00 -12.03 20.45
N SER A 76 -13.94 -12.91 20.13
CA SER A 76 -15.37 -12.76 20.43
C SER A 76 -15.61 -13.04 21.92
N GLU A 77 -15.10 -12.19 22.80
CA GLU A 77 -15.42 -12.14 24.23
C GLU A 77 -15.31 -10.66 24.62
N GLU A 78 -16.31 -9.89 25.04
CA GLU A 78 -17.47 -10.18 25.87
C GLU A 78 -18.65 -9.28 25.46
N LEU A 79 -19.79 -9.89 25.13
CA LEU A 79 -21.10 -9.24 25.23
C LEU A 79 -21.73 -9.68 26.56
N LEU A 80 -21.25 -9.11 27.66
CA LEU A 80 -21.94 -9.13 28.95
C LEU A 80 -22.35 -7.70 29.29
N ILE A 81 -23.52 -7.34 28.80
CA ILE A 81 -24.29 -6.20 29.31
C ILE A 81 -25.04 -6.74 30.53
N PHE A 82 -24.65 -6.27 31.72
CA PHE A 82 -25.53 -6.25 32.89
C PHE A 82 -26.40 -4.99 32.83
#